data_AF-A0A659U8X4-F1
#
_entry.id   AF-A0A659U8X4-F1
#
_cell.length_a   1.000
_cell.length_b   1.000
_cell.length_c   1.000
_cell.angle_alpha   90.00
_cell.angle_beta   90.00
_cell.angle_gamma   90.00
#
_symmetry.space_group_name_H-M   'P 1'
#
loop_
_entity.id
_entity.type
_entity.pdbx_description
1 polymer ?
#
loop_
_entity_poly.entity_id
_entity_poly.type
_entity_poly.pdbx_seq_one_letter_code
_entity_poly.pdbx_strand_id
1 'polypeptide(L)'
;WSSFAEVDEIARGDGNVIPASKTQVIQASEPGVVQEIAVKVGQVVRKNDLIIRLDNTLNTSSLGEQQAKARALQTRIARLKYEQSGSISGSFPCPQDIQAV
;
A
#
# COMPACT_ATOMS: atom_id res chain seq x y z
N TRP A 1 -40.54 28.17 -60.79
CA TRP A 1 -40.30 27.24 -59.66
C TRP A 1 -38.87 27.26 -59.12
N SER A 2 -37.88 27.84 -59.82
CA SER A 2 -36.50 27.95 -59.29
C SER A 2 -36.24 29.17 -58.38
N SER A 3 -37.25 30.01 -58.11
CA SER A 3 -37.11 31.22 -57.29
C SER A 3 -37.48 31.02 -55.81
N PHE A 4 -37.93 29.83 -55.42
CA PHE A 4 -38.47 29.52 -54.08
C PHE A 4 -37.89 28.24 -53.46
N ALA A 5 -36.80 27.71 -54.01
CA ALA A 5 -36.15 26.54 -53.45
C ALA A 5 -35.10 26.97 -52.42
N GLU A 6 -35.41 26.77 -51.14
CA GLU A 6 -34.43 26.87 -50.04
C GLU A 6 -33.54 25.63 -50.10
N VAL A 7 -32.24 25.84 -50.36
CA VAL A 7 -31.26 24.76 -50.46
C VAL A 7 -30.56 24.67 -49.11
N ASP A 8 -30.85 23.61 -48.36
CA ASP A 8 -30.27 23.36 -47.05
C ASP A 8 -28.87 22.73 -47.22
N GLU A 9 -27.82 23.49 -46.94
CA GLU A 9 -26.43 23.04 -47.05
C GLU A 9 -25.97 22.46 -45.71
N ILE A 10 -26.01 21.12 -45.60
CA ILE A 10 -25.52 20.42 -44.40
C ILE A 10 -24.02 20.16 -44.54
N ALA A 11 -23.20 21.02 -43.93
CA ALA A 11 -21.77 20.77 -43.77
C ALA A 11 -21.55 19.73 -42.65
N ARG A 12 -21.13 18.50 -43.00
CA ARG A 12 -20.65 17.51 -42.02
C ARG A 12 -19.18 17.77 -41.74
N GLY A 13 -18.87 18.17 -40.51
CA GLY A 13 -17.51 18.19 -39.97
C GLY A 13 -17.29 17.02 -39.02
N ASP A 14 -16.19 16.28 -39.19
CA ASP A 14 -15.76 15.29 -38.20
C ASP A 14 -15.24 16.00 -36.94
N GLY A 15 -16.03 15.97 -35.87
CA GLY A 15 -15.64 16.48 -34.57
C GLY A 15 -15.00 15.38 -33.73
N ASN A 16 -13.71 15.49 -33.44
CA ASN A 16 -13.05 14.57 -32.51
C ASN A 16 -13.07 15.18 -31.10
N VAL A 17 -13.66 14.47 -30.13
CA VAL A 17 -13.74 14.92 -28.73
C VAL A 17 -12.41 14.66 -28.06
N ILE A 18 -11.56 15.68 -28.03
CA ILE A 18 -10.27 15.65 -27.33
C ILE A 18 -10.48 16.17 -25.90
N PRO A 19 -10.14 15.40 -24.86
CA PRO A 19 -10.20 15.91 -23.50
C PRO A 19 -9.27 17.12 -23.36
N ALA A 20 -9.78 18.24 -22.83
CA ALA A 20 -9.02 19.47 -22.63
C ALA A 20 -7.82 19.29 -21.66
N SER A 21 -7.89 18.26 -20.82
CA SER A 21 -6.89 17.91 -19.81
C SER A 21 -6.03 16.73 -20.24
N LYS A 22 -4.72 16.82 -19.98
CA LYS A 22 -3.76 15.72 -20.15
C LYS A 22 -4.21 14.49 -19.34
N THR A 23 -4.28 13.33 -19.99
CA THR A 23 -4.53 12.05 -19.31
C THR A 23 -3.43 11.80 -18.26
N GLN A 24 -3.82 11.70 -16.99
CA GLN A 24 -2.91 11.40 -15.89
C GLN A 24 -3.02 9.93 -15.51
N VAL A 25 -1.91 9.20 -15.63
CA VAL A 25 -1.82 7.81 -15.16
C VAL A 25 -1.49 7.85 -13.66
N ILE A 26 -2.40 7.37 -12.82
CA ILE A 26 -2.20 7.24 -11.37
C ILE A 26 -1.61 5.85 -11.12
N GLN A 27 -0.41 5.79 -10.57
CA GLN A 27 0.26 4.55 -10.19
C GLN A 27 0.47 4.52 -8.68
N ALA A 28 0.35 3.34 -8.07
CA ALA A 28 0.67 3.15 -6.67
C ALA A 28 2.19 3.28 -6.45
N SER A 29 2.59 3.92 -5.35
CA SER A 29 4.01 4.07 -4.98
C SER A 29 4.65 2.76 -4.51
N GLU A 30 3.85 1.79 -4.07
CA GLU A 30 4.32 0.49 -3.59
C GLU A 30 3.59 -0.62 -4.35
N PRO A 31 4.29 -1.68 -4.79
CA PRO A 31 3.63 -2.88 -5.29
C PRO A 31 2.96 -3.61 -4.12
N GLY A 32 1.63 -3.68 -4.15
CA GLY A 32 0.81 -4.36 -3.14
C GLY A 32 -0.37 -5.09 -3.77
N VAL A 33 -0.98 -6.01 -3.03
CA VAL A 33 -2.19 -6.71 -3.49
C VAL A 33 -3.37 -5.73 -3.43
N VAL A 34 -4.10 -5.59 -4.53
CA VAL A 34 -5.30 -4.74 -4.58
C VAL A 34 -6.37 -5.37 -3.71
N GLN A 35 -6.71 -4.71 -2.61
CA GLN A 35 -7.74 -5.17 -1.68
C GLN A 35 -9.12 -4.74 -2.16
N GLU A 36 -9.24 -3.50 -2.61
CA GLU A 36 -10.51 -2.91 -3.06
C GLU A 36 -10.27 -1.74 -4.02
N ILE A 37 -11.11 -1.64 -5.05
CA ILE A 37 -11.17 -0.49 -5.95
C ILE A 37 -12.42 0.31 -5.57
N ALA A 38 -12.22 1.50 -5.00
CA ALA A 38 -13.29 2.33 -4.43
C ALA A 38 -13.95 3.27 -5.47
N VAL A 39 -13.61 3.11 -6.76
CA VAL A 39 -14.11 3.95 -7.86
C VAL A 39 -14.69 3.14 -9.00
N LYS A 40 -15.57 3.77 -9.78
CA LYS A 40 -16.16 3.20 -11.00
C LYS A 40 -15.72 3.97 -12.25
N VAL A 41 -15.75 3.30 -13.40
CA VAL A 41 -15.48 3.93 -14.71
C VAL A 41 -16.48 5.08 -14.93
N GLY A 42 -15.96 6.28 -15.23
CA GLY A 42 -16.76 7.48 -15.45
C GLY A 42 -17.09 8.29 -14.18
N GLN A 43 -16.64 7.86 -13.01
CA GLN A 43 -16.81 8.61 -11.76
C GLN A 43 -15.90 9.85 -11.73
N VAL A 44 -16.46 11.01 -11.37
CA VAL A 44 -15.67 12.23 -11.13
C VAL A 44 -14.98 12.09 -9.77
N VAL A 45 -13.64 12.14 -9.78
CA VAL A 45 -12.81 12.05 -8.57
C VAL A 45 -12.14 13.39 -8.28
N ARG A 46 -11.95 13.70 -7.00
CA ARG A 46 -11.27 14.89 -6.50
C ARG A 46 -9.93 14.52 -5.87
N LYS A 47 -9.09 15.52 -5.65
CA LYS A 47 -7.83 15.34 -4.93
C LYS A 47 -8.14 14.82 -3.52
N ASN A 48 -7.46 13.74 -3.13
CA ASN A 48 -7.60 12.99 -1.87
C ASN A 48 -8.77 12.00 -1.79
N ASP A 49 -9.49 11.74 -2.88
CA ASP A 49 -10.48 10.65 -2.87
C ASP A 49 -9.77 9.29 -2.83
N LEU A 50 -10.34 8.35 -2.08
CA LEU A 50 -9.87 6.97 -2.05
C LEU A 50 -10.19 6.32 -3.40
N ILE A 51 -9.16 5.98 -4.16
CA ILE A 51 -9.30 5.31 -5.46
C ILE A 51 -9.10 3.80 -5.30
N ILE A 52 -8.01 3.42 -4.62
CA ILE A 52 -7.60 2.03 -4.44
C ILE A 52 -7.11 1.85 -3.00
N ARG A 53 -7.55 0.77 -2.35
CA ARG A 53 -6.99 0.31 -1.09
C ARG A 53 -6.04 -0.86 -1.36
N LEU A 54 -4.76 -0.65 -1.10
CA LEU A 54 -3.75 -1.69 -1.19
C LEU A 54 -3.63 -2.38 0.17
N ASP A 55 -3.70 -3.71 0.18
CA ASP A 55 -3.46 -4.47 1.40
C ASP A 55 -1.97 -4.71 1.57
N ASN A 56 -1.42 -4.15 2.65
CA ASN A 56 -0.04 -4.36 3.07
C ASN A 56 0.04 -5.38 4.22
N THR A 57 -0.93 -6.31 4.36
CA THR A 57 -0.90 -7.40 5.37
C THR A 57 0.36 -8.27 5.32
N LEU A 58 1.15 -8.23 4.25
CA LEU A 58 2.47 -8.84 4.19
C LEU A 58 3.52 -8.19 5.12
N ASN A 59 3.20 -7.08 5.78
CA ASN A 59 4.14 -6.32 6.63
C ASN A 59 3.94 -6.51 8.15
N THR A 60 2.91 -7.24 8.60
CA THR A 60 2.76 -7.56 10.04
C THR A 60 3.58 -8.78 10.46
N SER A 61 3.87 -9.70 9.54
CA SER A 61 4.72 -10.87 9.77
C SER A 61 6.18 -10.47 9.97
N SER A 62 6.69 -9.50 9.21
CA SER A 62 8.07 -9.03 9.32
C SER A 62 8.35 -8.41 10.69
N LEU A 63 7.43 -7.61 11.24
CA LEU A 63 7.59 -7.01 12.56
C LEU A 63 7.62 -8.06 13.67
N GLY A 64 6.71 -9.04 13.63
CA GLY A 64 6.66 -10.13 14.60
C GLY A 64 7.92 -11.01 14.56
N GLU A 65 8.41 -11.35 13.37
CA GLU A 65 9.64 -12.11 13.19
C GLU A 65 10.87 -11.35 13.71
N GLN A 66 10.97 -10.05 13.45
CA GLN A 66 12.09 -9.23 13.93
C GLN A 66 12.07 -9.07 15.44
N GLN A 67 10.88 -8.89 16.04
CA GLN A 67 10.73 -8.87 17.49
C GLN A 67 11.07 -10.22 18.13
N ALA A 68 10.71 -11.34 17.50
CA ALA A 68 11.11 -12.67 17.96
C ALA A 68 12.63 -12.88 17.88
N LYS A 69 13.27 -12.45 16.78
CA LYS A 69 14.73 -12.49 16.62
C LYS A 69 15.46 -11.62 17.64
N ALA A 70 14.97 -10.41 17.88
CA ALA A 70 15.53 -9.51 18.89
C ALA A 70 15.48 -10.12 20.30
N ARG A 71 14.33 -10.71 20.69
CA ARG A 71 14.19 -11.41 21.97
C ARG A 71 15.13 -12.62 22.08
N ALA A 72 15.22 -13.44 21.03
CA ALA A 72 16.12 -14.60 21.02
C ALA A 72 17.60 -14.19 21.19
N LEU A 73 18.02 -13.10 20.54
CA LEU A 73 19.36 -12.53 20.66
C LEU A 73 19.63 -12.00 22.08
N GLN A 74 18.66 -11.30 22.68
CA GLN A 74 18.76 -10.81 24.06
C GLN A 74 18.92 -11.95 25.07
N THR A 75 18.12 -13.03 24.95
CA THR A 75 18.27 -14.23 25.78
C THR A 75 19.66 -14.84 25.63
N ARG A 76 20.18 -14.92 24.40
CA ARG A 76 21.52 -15.47 24.15
C ARG A 76 22.61 -14.63 24.80
N ILE A 77 22.51 -13.30 24.76
CA ILE A 77 23.46 -12.41 25.43
C ILE A 77 23.39 -12.59 26.94
N ALA A 78 22.19 -12.64 27.53
CA ALA A 78 22.01 -12.85 28.96
C ALA A 78 22.59 -14.20 29.40
N ARG A 79 22.35 -15.26 28.62
CA ARG A 79 22.93 -16.59 28.85
C ARG A 79 24.46 -16.57 28.80
N LEU A 80 25.06 -15.98 27.76
CA LEU A 80 26.52 -15.91 27.61
C LEU A 80 27.17 -15.11 28.74
N LYS A 81 26.55 -14.01 29.18
CA LYS A 81 27.01 -13.24 30.35
C LYS A 81 26.99 -14.06 31.63
N TYR A 82 25.98 -14.91 31.80
CA TYR A 82 25.86 -15.82 32.95
C TYR A 82 26.87 -16.98 32.90
N GLU A 83 27.12 -17.55 31.71
CA GLU A 83 28.16 -18.55 31.50
C GLU A 83 29.56 -17.95 31.75
N GLN A 84 29.80 -16.70 31.33
CA GLN A 84 31.05 -15.99 31.55
C GLN A 84 31.32 -15.69 33.03
N SER A 85 30.30 -15.42 33.84
CA SER A 85 30.47 -15.14 35.28
C SER A 85 30.75 -16.38 36.12
N GLY A 86 30.92 -17.57 35.50
CA GLY A 86 31.34 -18.79 36.18
C GLY A 86 30.24 -19.47 37.01
N SER A 87 28.99 -19.06 36.83
CA SER A 87 27.84 -19.53 37.63
C SER A 87 27.19 -20.77 37.01
N ILE A 88 27.91 -21.90 37.00
CA ILE A 88 27.52 -23.14 36.29
C ILE A 88 26.48 -24.00 37.04
N SER A 89 25.98 -23.54 38.20
CA SER A 89 25.13 -24.36 39.10
C SER A 89 23.83 -23.72 39.55
N GLY A 90 23.51 -22.49 39.11
CA GLY A 90 22.28 -21.78 39.49
C GLY A 90 21.24 -21.71 38.37
N SER A 91 19.95 -21.65 38.76
CA SER A 91 18.82 -21.38 37.87
C SER A 91 19.02 -20.05 37.14
N PHE A 92 18.93 -20.07 35.80
CA PHE A 92 19.08 -18.87 34.96
C PHE A 92 17.87 -17.93 35.17
N PRO A 93 18.05 -16.73 35.76
CA PRO A 93 16.96 -15.78 35.85
C PRO A 93 16.69 -15.21 34.45
N CYS A 94 15.52 -15.53 33.91
CA CYS A 94 15.08 -14.93 32.64
C CYS A 94 14.98 -13.41 32.83
N PRO A 95 15.52 -12.59 31.90
CA PRO A 95 15.35 -11.14 31.96
C PRO A 95 13.86 -10.77 31.98
N GLN A 96 13.47 -9.88 32.91
CA GLN A 96 12.07 -9.46 33.10
C GLN A 96 11.45 -8.86 31.82
N ASP A 97 12.28 -8.30 30.93
CA ASP A 97 11.87 -7.72 29.64
C ASP A 97 11.25 -8.75 28.66
N ILE A 98 11.55 -10.04 28.84
CA ILE A 98 11.03 -11.13 27.98
C ILE A 98 9.88 -11.90 28.67
N GLN A 99 9.73 -11.78 29.99
CA GLN A 99 8.67 -12.46 30.76
C GLN A 99 7.29 -11.80 30.64
N ALA A 100 7.22 -10.53 30.21
CA ALA A 100 5.99 -9.73 30.23
C ALA A 100 5.19 -9.70 28.92
N VAL A 101 5.35 -10.70 28.05
CA VAL A 101 4.58 -10.84 26.78
C VAL A 101 3.53 -11.94 26.92
#